data_AF-Q62237-F1
#
_entry.id   AF-Q62237-F1
#
_cell.length_a   1.000
_cell.length_b   1.000
_cell.length_c   1.000
_cell.angle_alpha   90.00
_cell.angle_beta   90.00
_cell.angle_gamma   90.00
#
_symmetry.space_group_name_H-M   'P 1'
#
loop_
_entity.id
_entity.type
_entity.pdbx_description
1 polymer ?
#
loop_
_entity_poly.entity_id
_entity_poly.type
_entity_poly.pdbx_seq_one_letter_code
_entity_poly.pdbx_strand_id
1 'polypeptide(L)'
;EIPGSSDPNIVPEGDFSTFVKVTASEPLETLGSEEALSPGGVASLLRLPRSCAEQTMIYLAPTLTASNYLDRTKQWSKLSPETKDHAVHLIQKGHVRIQQFRKKDGSFGAWLHRDSSTRQTAFVLKILSLAQEQVGNSPEK
;
A
#
# COMPACT_ATOMS: atom_id res chain seq x y z
N GLU A 1 26.47 -0.32 28.58
CA GLU A 1 27.37 0.30 27.58
C GLU A 1 26.83 -0.06 26.19
N ILE A 2 26.75 0.89 25.26
CA ILE A 2 26.34 0.62 23.88
C ILE A 2 27.62 0.28 23.10
N PRO A 3 27.74 -0.91 22.47
CA PRO A 3 28.94 -1.26 21.74
C PRO A 3 29.11 -0.34 20.53
N GLY A 4 30.27 0.30 20.42
CA GLY A 4 30.63 1.06 19.22
C GLY A 4 30.85 0.12 18.04
N SER A 5 30.20 0.39 16.91
CA SER A 5 30.50 -0.27 15.63
C SER A 5 31.26 0.73 14.77
N SER A 6 32.54 0.47 14.55
CA SER A 6 33.37 1.22 13.60
C SER A 6 33.34 0.54 12.24
N ASP A 7 32.97 1.28 11.19
CA ASP A 7 33.01 0.80 9.81
C ASP A 7 34.49 0.61 9.39
N PRO A 8 34.88 -0.54 8.81
CA PRO A 8 36.28 -0.82 8.43
C PRO A 8 36.82 0.11 7.33
N ASN A 9 35.97 0.94 6.70
CA ASN A 9 36.37 1.85 5.62
C ASN A 9 36.60 3.31 6.07
N ILE A 10 36.76 3.56 7.37
CA ILE A 10 37.00 4.92 7.88
C ILE A 10 38.37 5.43 7.42
N VAL A 11 38.39 6.62 6.81
CA VAL A 11 39.63 7.27 6.37
C VAL A 11 40.33 7.87 7.60
N PRO A 12 41.60 7.54 7.87
CA PRO A 12 42.36 8.16 8.96
C PRO A 12 42.42 9.68 8.74
N GLU A 13 42.07 10.45 9.78
CA GLU A 13 41.98 11.93 9.79
C GLU A 13 40.81 12.55 9.02
N GLY A 14 39.83 11.76 8.57
CA GLY A 14 38.57 12.28 8.06
C GLY A 14 37.62 12.75 9.16
N ASP A 15 36.86 13.81 8.92
CA ASP A 15 35.78 14.22 9.82
C ASP A 15 34.69 13.13 9.88
N PHE A 16 34.33 12.71 11.09
CA PHE A 16 33.23 11.77 11.33
C PHE A 16 32.14 12.44 12.19
N SER A 17 30.87 12.23 11.82
CA SER A 17 29.73 12.70 12.61
C SER A 17 28.81 11.53 12.94
N THR A 18 28.57 11.28 14.22
CA THR A 18 27.61 10.28 14.69
C THR A 18 26.43 11.00 15.33
N PHE A 19 25.21 10.67 14.89
CA PHE A 19 23.99 11.22 15.47
C PHE A 19 23.22 10.12 16.19
N VAL A 20 22.72 10.44 17.38
CA VAL A 20 21.83 9.58 18.14
C VAL A 20 20.44 10.19 18.12
N LYS A 21 19.46 9.46 17.58
CA LYS A 21 18.04 9.83 17.64
C LYS A 21 17.33 8.93 18.64
N VAL A 22 16.78 9.52 19.70
CA VAL A 22 15.99 8.81 20.72
C VAL A 22 14.53 9.12 20.47
N THR A 23 13.71 8.07 20.35
CA THR A 23 12.25 8.19 20.24
C THR A 23 11.64 7.44 21.41
N ALA A 24 11.01 8.16 22.34
CA ALA A 24 10.26 7.55 23.43
C ALA A 24 8.82 7.30 22.96
N SER A 25 8.33 6.08 23.13
CA SER A 25 6.93 5.72 22.85
C SER A 25 6.44 4.74 23.90
N GLU A 26 5.16 4.84 24.28
CA GLU A 26 4.52 3.82 25.12
C GLU A 26 4.41 2.51 24.33
N PRO A 27 4.39 1.31 24.97
CA PRO A 27 4.58 0.02 24.29
C PRO A 27 3.58 -0.29 23.16
N LEU A 28 2.49 0.46 23.04
CA LEU A 28 1.48 0.32 22.00
C LEU A 28 1.64 1.33 20.85
N GLU A 29 2.33 2.45 21.07
CA GLU A 29 2.56 3.52 20.10
C GLU A 29 3.81 3.22 19.23
N THR A 30 4.78 2.46 19.76
CA THR A 30 5.95 1.97 19.01
C THR A 30 5.57 0.89 17.98
N LEU A 31 4.38 0.28 18.09
CA LEU A 31 3.85 -0.66 17.12
C LEU A 31 3.10 0.07 16.00
N GLY A 32 3.78 1.03 15.39
CA GLY A 32 3.53 1.49 14.03
C GLY A 32 2.11 1.97 13.72
N SER A 33 1.25 2.25 14.68
CA SER A 33 -0.13 2.66 14.40
C SER A 33 -0.16 4.14 14.03
N GLU A 34 0.45 5.02 14.82
CA GLU A 34 0.55 6.44 14.46
C GLU A 34 1.40 6.67 13.21
N GLU A 35 2.49 5.90 13.03
CA GLU A 35 3.40 6.08 11.88
C GLU A 35 2.94 5.31 10.63
N ALA A 36 2.26 4.16 10.75
CA ALA A 36 1.63 3.49 9.60
C ALA A 36 0.28 4.10 9.21
N LEU A 37 -0.43 4.75 10.15
CA LEU A 37 -1.63 5.56 9.85
C LEU A 37 -1.29 7.03 9.55
N SER A 38 -0.03 7.45 9.77
CA SER A 38 0.49 8.72 9.27
C SER A 38 0.31 8.77 7.76
N PRO A 39 0.02 9.93 7.16
CA PRO A 39 -0.16 10.05 5.72
C PRO A 39 0.98 9.42 4.92
N GLY A 40 2.23 9.58 5.38
CA GLY A 40 3.41 8.97 4.74
C GLY A 40 3.45 7.44 4.86
N GLY A 41 3.09 6.90 6.03
CA GLY A 41 2.99 5.46 6.24
C GLY A 41 1.88 4.82 5.40
N VAL A 42 0.72 5.46 5.33
CA VAL A 42 -0.41 5.03 4.50
C VAL A 42 -0.06 5.12 3.02
N ALA A 43 0.63 6.19 2.59
CA ALA A 43 1.12 6.35 1.22
C ALA A 43 2.14 5.27 0.84
N SER A 44 2.92 4.72 1.78
CA SER A 44 3.88 3.64 1.51
C SER A 44 3.22 2.31 1.08
N LEU A 45 1.91 2.16 1.32
CA LEU A 45 1.10 1.01 0.90
C LEU A 45 0.67 1.11 -0.57
N LEU A 46 0.81 2.29 -1.19
CA LEU A 46 0.56 2.51 -2.62
C LEU A 46 1.63 1.79 -3.43
N ARG A 47 1.30 0.61 -3.94
CA ARG A 47 2.27 -0.27 -4.60
C ARG A 47 1.71 -0.83 -5.90
N LEU A 48 2.63 -1.07 -6.84
CA LEU A 48 2.30 -1.63 -8.14
C LEU A 48 1.87 -3.10 -8.03
N PRO A 49 0.71 -3.47 -8.59
CA PRO A 49 0.27 -4.85 -8.66
C PRO A 49 1.15 -5.69 -9.60
N ARG A 50 1.50 -6.90 -9.17
CA ARG A 50 2.45 -7.80 -9.87
C ARG A 50 1.90 -9.21 -10.02
N SER A 51 2.45 -9.95 -10.99
CA SER A 51 2.33 -11.40 -11.12
C SER A 51 0.88 -11.94 -11.20
N CYS A 52 0.57 -13.02 -10.47
CA CYS A 52 -0.70 -13.73 -10.43
C CYS A 52 -1.85 -12.89 -9.85
N ALA A 53 -3.08 -13.42 -9.92
CA ALA A 53 -4.25 -12.76 -9.37
C ALA A 53 -4.11 -12.45 -7.87
N GLU A 54 -3.53 -13.38 -7.10
CA GLU A 54 -3.33 -13.22 -5.66
C GLU A 54 -2.37 -12.05 -5.35
N GLN A 55 -1.21 -12.01 -6.01
CA GLN A 55 -0.25 -10.91 -5.85
C GLN A 55 -0.79 -9.57 -6.37
N THR A 56 -1.59 -9.57 -7.43
CA THR A 56 -2.27 -8.36 -7.91
C THR A 56 -3.16 -7.79 -6.79
N MET A 57 -3.88 -8.65 -6.08
CA MET A 57 -4.74 -8.24 -4.97
C MET A 57 -3.99 -7.84 -3.70
N ILE A 58 -2.81 -8.43 -3.44
CA ILE A 58 -1.92 -8.01 -2.33
C ILE A 58 -1.54 -6.53 -2.42
N TYR A 59 -1.50 -5.95 -3.62
CA TYR A 59 -1.16 -4.54 -3.80
C TYR A 59 -2.38 -3.65 -4.01
N LEU A 60 -3.38 -4.12 -4.76
CA LEU A 60 -4.60 -3.35 -5.00
C LEU A 60 -5.41 -3.13 -3.72
N ALA A 61 -5.55 -4.16 -2.87
CA ALA A 61 -6.37 -4.05 -1.66
C ALA A 61 -5.82 -3.05 -0.63
N PRO A 62 -4.51 -3.05 -0.29
CA PRO A 62 -3.94 -2.02 0.58
C PRO A 62 -3.99 -0.63 -0.05
N THR A 63 -3.67 -0.49 -1.34
CA THR A 63 -3.72 0.80 -2.05
C THR A 63 -5.12 1.41 -1.98
N LEU A 64 -6.15 0.62 -2.25
CA LEU A 64 -7.54 1.06 -2.22
C LEU A 64 -8.02 1.42 -0.80
N THR A 65 -7.62 0.63 0.19
CA THR A 65 -8.01 0.86 1.59
C THR A 65 -7.30 2.08 2.15
N ALA A 66 -6.02 2.26 1.82
CA ALA A 66 -5.21 3.44 2.14
C ALA A 66 -5.83 4.70 1.54
N SER A 67 -6.21 4.67 0.25
CA SER A 67 -6.91 5.78 -0.42
C SER A 67 -8.20 6.14 0.30
N ASN A 68 -9.06 5.15 0.60
CA ASN A 68 -10.32 5.35 1.33
C ASN A 68 -10.10 5.98 2.70
N TYR A 69 -9.06 5.54 3.42
CA TYR A 69 -8.72 6.08 4.72
C TYR A 69 -8.33 7.56 4.62
N LEU A 70 -7.46 7.91 3.66
CA LEU A 70 -7.04 9.28 3.42
C LEU A 70 -8.21 10.18 2.97
N ASP A 71 -9.13 9.66 2.16
CA ASP A 71 -10.36 10.35 1.76
C ASP A 71 -11.26 10.64 2.96
N ARG A 72 -11.58 9.61 3.76
CA ARG A 72 -12.47 9.74 4.93
C ARG A 72 -11.89 10.62 6.03
N THR A 73 -10.58 10.58 6.22
CA THR A 73 -9.88 11.39 7.22
C THR A 73 -9.45 12.77 6.70
N LYS A 74 -9.68 13.06 5.41
CA LYS A 74 -9.28 14.30 4.73
C LYS A 74 -7.79 14.63 4.87
N GLN A 75 -6.94 13.59 4.87
CA GLN A 75 -5.50 13.72 5.14
C GLN A 75 -4.63 13.90 3.89
N TRP A 76 -5.22 13.94 2.70
CA TRP A 76 -4.49 14.20 1.44
C TRP A 76 -3.71 15.52 1.44
N SER A 77 -4.19 16.55 2.13
CA SER A 77 -3.51 17.85 2.24
C SER A 77 -2.17 17.80 2.99
N LYS A 78 -1.92 16.71 3.74
CA LYS A 78 -0.65 16.46 4.44
C LYS A 78 0.39 15.76 3.55
N LEU A 79 0.03 15.42 2.32
CA LEU A 79 0.88 14.72 1.34
C LEU A 79 1.19 15.62 0.15
N SER A 80 2.14 15.19 -0.68
CA SER A 80 2.37 15.83 -1.98
C SER A 80 1.08 15.82 -2.79
N PRO A 81 0.73 16.92 -3.49
CA PRO A 81 -0.49 17.00 -4.30
C PRO A 81 -0.58 15.88 -5.35
N GLU A 82 0.56 15.41 -5.86
CA GLU A 82 0.64 14.33 -6.86
C GLU A 82 0.29 12.94 -6.31
N THR A 83 0.32 12.76 -4.97
CA THR A 83 0.12 11.45 -4.35
C THR A 83 -1.29 10.90 -4.59
N LYS A 84 -2.29 11.79 -4.65
CA LYS A 84 -3.68 11.39 -4.92
C LYS A 84 -3.83 10.86 -6.34
N ASP A 85 -3.30 11.57 -7.32
CA ASP A 85 -3.33 11.14 -8.73
C ASP A 85 -2.55 9.84 -8.92
N HIS A 86 -1.43 9.68 -8.23
CA HIS A 86 -0.66 8.44 -8.21
C HIS A 86 -1.47 7.26 -7.64
N ALA A 87 -2.20 7.47 -6.53
CA ALA A 87 -3.06 6.44 -5.95
C ALA A 87 -4.17 6.01 -6.92
N VAL A 88 -4.83 6.97 -7.58
CA VAL A 88 -5.85 6.69 -8.60
C VAL A 88 -5.26 5.88 -9.76
N HIS A 89 -4.08 6.26 -10.25
CA HIS A 89 -3.39 5.52 -11.31
C HIS A 89 -3.10 4.06 -10.92
N LEU A 90 -2.63 3.82 -9.70
CA LEU A 90 -2.35 2.47 -9.19
C LEU A 90 -3.63 1.63 -9.07
N ILE A 91 -4.73 2.22 -8.57
CA ILE A 91 -6.03 1.54 -8.46
C ILE A 91 -6.54 1.15 -9.86
N GLN A 92 -6.50 2.07 -10.83
CA GLN A 92 -6.89 1.79 -12.22
C GLN A 92 -6.06 0.67 -12.84
N LYS A 93 -4.72 0.73 -12.69
CA LYS A 93 -3.81 -0.30 -13.21
C LYS A 93 -4.07 -1.66 -12.57
N GLY A 94 -4.34 -1.70 -11.27
CA GLY A 94 -4.71 -2.93 -10.57
C GLY A 94 -6.05 -3.48 -11.00
N HIS A 95 -7.05 -2.63 -11.24
CA HIS A 95 -8.36 -3.03 -11.76
C HIS A 95 -8.22 -3.68 -13.14
N VAL A 96 -7.55 -3.02 -14.09
CA VAL A 96 -7.33 -3.57 -15.43
C VAL A 96 -6.60 -4.91 -15.35
N ARG A 97 -5.59 -5.02 -14.47
CA ARG A 97 -4.83 -6.25 -14.31
C ARG A 97 -5.65 -7.39 -13.72
N ILE A 98 -6.43 -7.17 -12.65
CA ILE A 98 -7.19 -8.27 -12.02
C ILE A 98 -8.25 -8.82 -12.98
N GLN A 99 -8.83 -7.98 -13.83
CA GLN A 99 -9.78 -8.41 -14.87
C GLN A 99 -9.16 -9.38 -15.88
N GLN A 100 -7.84 -9.35 -16.09
CA GLN A 100 -7.15 -10.32 -16.96
C GLN A 100 -7.17 -11.74 -16.38
N PHE A 101 -7.46 -11.91 -15.09
CA PHE A 101 -7.60 -13.20 -14.42
C PHE A 101 -9.06 -13.65 -14.24
N ARG A 102 -10.03 -12.86 -14.74
CA ARG A 102 -11.44 -13.20 -14.70
C ARG A 102 -11.75 -14.27 -15.74
N LYS A 103 -12.36 -15.37 -15.30
CA LYS A 103 -12.81 -16.45 -16.18
C LYS A 103 -14.20 -16.17 -16.75
N LYS A 104 -14.64 -16.99 -17.71
CA LYS A 104 -15.93 -16.85 -18.42
C LYS A 104 -17.14 -16.90 -17.48
N ASP A 105 -17.07 -17.69 -16.42
CA ASP A 105 -18.10 -17.80 -15.37
C ASP A 105 -18.03 -16.65 -14.34
N GLY A 106 -17.09 -15.71 -14.50
CA GLY A 106 -16.85 -14.61 -13.58
C GLY A 106 -16.00 -14.97 -12.36
N SER A 107 -15.56 -16.21 -12.23
CA SER A 107 -14.70 -16.65 -11.13
C SER A 107 -13.23 -16.25 -11.35
N PHE A 108 -12.46 -16.28 -10.26
CA PHE A 108 -11.02 -16.00 -10.27
C PHE A 108 -10.24 -17.21 -9.75
N GLY A 109 -9.13 -17.51 -10.43
CA GLY A 109 -8.08 -18.41 -9.96
C GLY A 109 -6.76 -17.65 -9.79
N ALA A 110 -5.74 -18.31 -9.25
CA ALA A 110 -4.40 -17.71 -9.19
C ALA A 110 -3.91 -17.31 -10.60
N TRP A 111 -4.19 -18.16 -11.59
CA TRP A 111 -3.93 -17.98 -13.01
C TRP A 111 -5.16 -18.39 -13.84
N LEU A 112 -5.21 -18.00 -15.12
CA LEU A 112 -6.36 -18.28 -15.99
C LEU A 112 -6.57 -19.79 -16.25
N HIS A 113 -5.47 -20.54 -16.34
CA HIS A 113 -5.47 -21.99 -16.61
C HIS A 113 -5.51 -22.85 -15.33
N ARG A 114 -5.45 -22.24 -14.15
CA ARG A 114 -5.63 -22.92 -12.86
C ARG A 114 -7.11 -22.95 -12.52
N ASP A 115 -7.56 -23.93 -11.74
CA ASP A 115 -8.94 -23.97 -11.26
C ASP A 115 -9.31 -22.74 -10.44
N SER A 116 -10.62 -22.46 -10.41
CA SER A 116 -11.16 -21.30 -9.71
C SER A 116 -11.08 -21.50 -8.20
N SER A 117 -10.85 -20.42 -7.47
CA SER A 117 -10.83 -20.43 -6.01
C SER A 117 -11.96 -19.57 -5.49
N THR A 118 -12.86 -20.16 -4.70
CA THR A 118 -13.97 -19.43 -4.06
C THR A 118 -13.44 -18.32 -3.16
N ARG A 119 -12.37 -18.57 -2.39
CA ARG A 119 -11.75 -17.58 -1.52
C ARG A 119 -11.17 -16.40 -2.32
N GLN A 120 -10.47 -16.70 -3.41
CA GLN A 120 -9.90 -15.67 -4.29
C GLN A 120 -11.01 -14.83 -4.94
N THR A 121 -12.04 -15.50 -5.45
CA THR A 121 -13.19 -14.83 -6.09
C THR A 121 -13.91 -13.91 -5.12
N ALA A 122 -14.19 -14.39 -3.89
CA ALA A 122 -14.82 -13.58 -2.85
C ALA A 122 -13.96 -12.37 -2.46
N PHE A 123 -12.64 -12.56 -2.35
CA PHE A 123 -11.72 -11.47 -2.05
C PHE A 123 -11.67 -10.41 -3.15
N VAL A 124 -11.56 -10.83 -4.41
CA VAL A 124 -11.61 -9.92 -5.57
C VAL A 124 -12.95 -9.17 -5.61
N LEU A 125 -14.07 -9.88 -5.43
CA LEU A 125 -15.39 -9.27 -5.40
C LEU A 125 -15.49 -8.17 -4.33
N LYS A 126 -15.08 -8.46 -3.09
CA LYS A 126 -15.09 -7.48 -2.00
C LYS A 126 -14.34 -6.20 -2.34
N ILE A 127 -13.12 -6.33 -2.86
CA ILE A 127 -12.25 -5.18 -3.14
C ILE A 127 -12.75 -4.40 -4.35
N LEU A 128 -13.26 -5.08 -5.39
CA LEU A 128 -13.85 -4.40 -6.54
C LEU A 128 -15.12 -3.63 -6.16
N SER A 129 -15.98 -4.19 -5.29
CA SER A 129 -17.14 -3.47 -4.77
C SER A 129 -16.74 -2.21 -4.00
N LEU A 130 -15.71 -2.29 -3.14
CA LEU A 130 -15.17 -1.13 -2.43
C LEU A 130 -14.59 -0.08 -3.40
N ALA A 131 -14.00 -0.50 -4.51
CA ALA A 131 -13.47 0.41 -5.51
C ALA A 131 -14.58 1.14 -6.28
N GLN A 132 -15.67 0.44 -6.59
CA GLN A 132 -16.83 1.06 -7.24
C GLN A 132 -17.50 2.11 -6.36
N GLU A 133 -17.58 1.88 -5.05
CA GLU A 133 -18.12 2.88 -4.11
C GLU A 133 -17.26 4.16 -4.09
N GLN A 134 -15.93 4.03 -4.10
CA GLN A 134 -15.03 5.18 -4.13
C GLN A 134 -15.11 5.96 -5.45
N VAL A 135 -15.18 5.27 -6.59
CA VAL A 135 -15.31 5.92 -7.89
C VAL A 135 -16.70 6.54 -8.08
N GLY A 136 -17.76 5.90 -7.59
CA GLY A 136 -19.13 6.37 -7.68
C GLY A 136 -19.45 7.58 -6.78
N ASN A 137 -18.71 7.74 -5.68
CA ASN A 137 -18.85 8.87 -4.74
C ASN A 137 -17.89 10.05 -5.04
N SER A 138 -17.12 9.99 -6.14
CA SER A 138 -16.30 11.12 -6.56
C SER A 138 -17.22 12.28 -7.00
N PRO A 139 -17.10 13.49 -6.43
CA PRO A 139 -18.06 14.59 -6.59
C PRO A 139 -18.06 15.26 -7.97
N GLU A 140 -17.55 14.60 -9.02
CA GLU A 140 -17.56 15.10 -10.40
C GLU A 140 -18.70 14.50 -11.23
N LYS A 141 -19.89 14.39 -10.64
CA LYS A 141 -21.11 14.04 -11.36
C LYS A 141 -22.27 14.94 -11.00
#